data_AF-A0A8S3GR58-F1
#
_entry.id   AF-A0A8S3GR58-F1
#
_cell.length_a   1.000
_cell.length_b   1.000
_cell.length_c   1.000
_cell.angle_alpha   90.00
_cell.angle_beta   90.00
_cell.angle_gamma   90.00
#
_symmetry.space_group_name_H-M   'P 1'
#
loop_
_entity.id
_entity.type
_entity.pdbx_description
1 polymer ?
#
loop_
_entity_poly.entity_id
_entity_poly.type
_entity_poly.pdbx_seq_one_letter_code
_entity_poly.pdbx_strand_id
1 'polypeptide(L)'
;MTFFSIKRYDVSGDGQIDQKELAKMILAMYDLLGETDRKGDRDPKKRAAHIIAELDVGGDKKLNKQEFIAGCKNDPVIQRMLAPNV
;
A
#
# COMPACT_ATOMS: atom_id res chain seq x y z
N MET A 1 16.89 -12.59 -0.04
CA MET A 1 15.50 -12.95 -0.40
C MET A 1 14.58 -12.61 0.77
N THR A 2 14.37 -11.32 1.03
CA THR A 2 13.62 -10.88 2.20
C THR A 2 12.12 -10.90 1.85
N PHE A 3 11.38 -11.75 2.56
CA PHE A 3 9.93 -11.93 2.45
C PHE A 3 9.20 -10.63 2.82
N PHE A 4 8.79 -9.83 1.84
CA PHE A 4 7.73 -8.84 2.07
C PHE A 4 6.41 -9.59 2.27
N SER A 5 6.18 -9.99 3.52
CA SER A 5 4.97 -10.69 3.91
C SER A 5 3.84 -9.69 4.07
N ILE A 6 2.84 -9.83 3.21
CA ILE A 6 1.55 -9.12 3.22
C ILE A 6 0.89 -9.17 4.60
N LYS A 7 1.19 -10.21 5.41
CA LYS A 7 0.80 -10.31 6.82
C LYS A 7 1.19 -9.13 7.71
N ARG A 8 2.20 -8.32 7.35
CA ARG A 8 2.53 -7.10 8.09
C ARG A 8 1.57 -5.94 7.81
N TYR A 9 0.81 -6.04 6.74
CA TYR A 9 0.11 -4.95 6.09
C TYR A 9 -1.40 -5.17 6.02
N ASP A 10 -1.81 -6.43 5.89
CA ASP A 10 -3.17 -6.91 6.13
C ASP A 10 -3.46 -6.81 7.64
N VAL A 11 -4.22 -5.79 8.02
CA VAL A 11 -4.61 -5.51 9.41
C VAL A 11 -5.84 -6.34 9.78
N SER A 12 -6.68 -6.66 8.79
CA SER A 12 -7.90 -7.43 8.93
C SER A 12 -7.64 -8.93 9.10
N GLY A 13 -6.50 -9.43 8.61
CA GLY A 13 -6.10 -10.82 8.62
C GLY A 13 -6.82 -11.69 7.58
N ASP A 14 -7.47 -11.09 6.59
CA ASP A 14 -8.24 -11.80 5.55
C ASP A 14 -7.36 -12.25 4.37
N GLY A 15 -6.09 -11.86 4.35
CA GLY A 15 -5.13 -12.15 3.29
C GLY A 15 -5.24 -11.24 2.07
N GLN A 16 -6.09 -10.22 2.13
CA GLN A 16 -6.26 -9.16 1.15
C GLN A 16 -5.92 -7.80 1.78
N ILE A 17 -5.69 -6.78 0.95
CA ILE A 17 -5.49 -5.42 1.42
C ILE A 17 -6.58 -4.53 0.83
N ASP A 18 -7.39 -3.95 1.71
CA ASP A 18 -8.44 -3.01 1.34
C ASP A 18 -7.87 -1.59 1.17
N GLN A 19 -8.62 -0.74 0.45
CA GLN A 19 -8.30 0.69 0.32
C GLN A 19 -8.06 1.40 1.65
N LYS A 20 -8.84 1.03 2.68
CA LYS A 20 -8.72 1.63 4.02
C LYS A 20 -7.43 1.23 4.70
N GLU A 21 -7.00 -0.03 4.53
CA GLU A 21 -5.77 -0.55 5.14
C GLU A 21 -4.55 0.05 4.45
N LEU A 22 -4.57 0.07 3.12
CA LEU A 22 -3.53 0.72 2.33
C LEU A 22 -3.40 2.21 2.68
N ALA A 23 -4.52 2.94 2.81
CA ALA A 23 -4.50 4.34 3.21
C ALA A 23 -3.94 4.54 4.63
N LYS A 24 -4.29 3.67 5.59
CA LYS A 24 -3.74 3.72 6.96
C LYS A 24 -2.24 3.44 6.97
N MET A 25 -1.77 2.52 6.14
CA MET A 25 -0.34 2.25 5.99
C MET A 25 0.42 3.44 5.42
N ILE A 26 -0.10 4.02 4.32
CA ILE A 26 0.50 5.20 3.70
C ILE A 26 0.58 6.34 4.73
N LEU A 27 -0.50 6.53 5.50
CA LEU A 27 -0.54 7.52 6.58
C LEU A 27 0.51 7.24 7.66
N ALA A 28 0.63 5.99 8.12
CA ALA A 28 1.63 5.60 9.11
C ALA A 28 3.07 5.77 8.59
N MET A 29 3.29 5.57 7.28
CA MET A 29 4.58 5.83 6.67
C MET A 29 4.90 7.32 6.59
N TYR A 30 3.91 8.17 6.25
CA TYR A 30 4.08 9.62 6.32
C TYR A 30 4.39 10.08 7.74
N ASP A 31 3.74 9.52 8.75
CA ASP A 31 4.10 9.73 10.17
C ASP A 31 5.56 9.32 10.46
N LEU A 32 6.01 8.15 9.97
CA LEU A 32 7.38 7.68 10.16
C LEU A 32 8.44 8.55 9.47
N LEU A 33 8.13 9.06 8.28
CA LEU A 33 9.00 9.95 7.50
C LEU A 33 8.97 11.40 8.00
N GLY A 34 8.10 11.73 8.97
CA GLY A 34 7.89 13.09 9.45
C GLY A 34 7.21 14.00 8.42
N GLU A 35 6.54 13.41 7.43
CA GLU A 35 5.90 14.14 6.35
C GLU A 35 4.47 14.54 6.77
N THR A 36 4.30 15.83 7.05
CA THR A 36 3.04 16.42 7.51
C THR A 36 2.14 16.88 6.36
N ASP A 37 2.68 16.95 5.15
CA ASP A 37 1.94 17.42 3.98
C ASP A 37 1.13 16.28 3.34
N ARG A 38 -0.10 16.13 3.84
CA ARG A 38 -1.05 15.07 3.46
C ARG A 38 -2.16 15.60 2.54
N LYS A 39 -1.91 16.68 1.80
CA LYS A 39 -2.91 17.33 0.94
C LYS A 39 -2.70 17.00 -0.54
N GLY A 40 -3.78 17.02 -1.30
CA GLY A 40 -3.75 16.86 -2.77
C GLY A 40 -3.26 15.47 -3.20
N ASP A 41 -2.18 15.42 -3.98
CA ASP A 41 -1.54 14.20 -4.48
C ASP A 41 -0.85 13.35 -3.40
N ARG A 42 -0.59 13.93 -2.22
CA ARG A 42 -0.07 13.23 -1.04
C ARG A 42 -1.17 12.73 -0.11
N ASP A 43 -2.44 12.87 -0.49
CA ASP A 43 -3.53 12.33 0.32
C ASP A 43 -3.49 10.79 0.30
N PRO A 44 -3.33 10.13 1.47
CA PRO A 44 -3.20 8.68 1.56
C PRO A 44 -4.42 7.94 1.02
N LYS A 45 -5.63 8.54 1.09
CA LYS A 45 -6.83 7.92 0.53
C LYS A 45 -6.84 7.99 -0.99
N LYS A 46 -6.43 9.12 -1.57
CA LYS A 46 -6.33 9.28 -3.03
C LYS A 46 -5.26 8.36 -3.60
N ARG A 47 -4.08 8.31 -2.97
CA ARG A 47 -3.03 7.37 -3.36
C ARG A 47 -3.49 5.94 -3.24
N ALA A 48 -4.08 5.55 -2.12
CA ALA A 48 -4.60 4.19 -1.97
C ALA A 48 -5.65 3.86 -3.04
N ALA A 49 -6.55 4.80 -3.37
CA ALA A 49 -7.54 4.62 -4.43
C ALA A 49 -6.88 4.39 -5.80
N HIS A 50 -5.88 5.21 -6.12
CA HIS A 50 -5.17 5.14 -7.39
C HIS A 50 -4.38 3.85 -7.52
N ILE A 51 -3.67 3.47 -6.45
CA ILE A 51 -2.90 2.23 -6.39
C ILE A 51 -3.82 1.02 -6.56
N ILE A 52 -4.95 0.98 -5.86
CA ILE A 52 -5.90 -0.12 -6.04
C ILE A 52 -6.44 -0.11 -7.45
N ALA A 53 -6.88 1.03 -7.99
CA ALA A 53 -7.40 1.09 -9.36
C ALA A 53 -6.40 0.61 -10.43
N GLU A 54 -5.10 0.83 -10.23
CA GLU A 54 -4.04 0.39 -11.16
C GLU A 54 -3.63 -1.08 -10.99
N LEU A 55 -3.80 -1.64 -9.79
CA LEU A 55 -3.32 -2.98 -9.43
C LEU A 55 -4.41 -4.04 -9.29
N ASP A 56 -5.63 -3.61 -9.02
CA ASP A 56 -6.83 -4.42 -8.92
C ASP A 56 -7.27 -4.81 -10.33
N VAL A 57 -6.69 -5.91 -10.81
CA VAL A 57 -7.06 -6.52 -12.08
C VAL A 57 -8.40 -7.26 -11.94
N GLY A 58 -8.73 -7.71 -10.72
CA GLY A 58 -9.98 -8.39 -10.40
C GLY A 58 -11.23 -7.49 -10.37
N GLY A 59 -11.04 -6.19 -10.15
CA GLY A 59 -12.11 -5.21 -9.95
C GLY A 59 -12.86 -5.36 -8.61
N ASP A 60 -12.27 -6.04 -7.62
CA ASP A 60 -12.90 -6.31 -6.32
C ASP A 60 -12.66 -5.18 -5.28
N LYS A 61 -11.91 -4.14 -5.67
CA LYS A 61 -11.46 -3.01 -4.85
C LYS A 61 -10.55 -3.43 -3.69
N LYS A 62 -9.97 -4.61 -3.78
CA LYS A 62 -9.01 -5.16 -2.83
C LYS A 62 -7.76 -5.59 -3.60
N LEU A 63 -6.67 -5.77 -2.87
CA LEU A 63 -5.46 -6.34 -3.44
C LEU A 63 -5.20 -7.67 -2.78
N ASN A 64 -5.35 -8.74 -3.55
CA ASN A 64 -4.92 -10.06 -3.12
C ASN A 64 -3.39 -10.16 -3.13
N LYS A 65 -2.86 -11.30 -2.68
CA LYS A 65 -1.40 -11.45 -2.60
C LYS A 65 -0.66 -11.31 -3.92
N GLN A 66 -1.24 -11.80 -5.00
CA GLN A 66 -0.60 -11.75 -6.31
C GLN A 66 -0.63 -10.33 -6.88
N GLU A 67 -1.76 -9.64 -6.77
CA GLU A 67 -1.93 -8.25 -7.18
C GLU A 67 -1.01 -7.33 -6.36
N PHE A 68 -0.92 -7.57 -5.05
CA PHE A 68 -0.02 -6.82 -4.20
C PHE A 68 1.43 -7.03 -4.64
N ILE A 69 1.90 -8.28 -4.81
CA ILE A 69 3.27 -8.56 -5.26
C ILE A 69 3.55 -7.96 -6.65
N ALA A 70 2.59 -8.01 -7.57
CA ALA A 70 2.70 -7.39 -8.88
C ALA A 70 2.81 -5.86 -8.76
N GLY A 71 2.01 -5.26 -7.89
CA GLY A 71 2.06 -3.82 -7.63
C GLY A 71 3.29 -3.34 -6.88
N CYS A 72 3.83 -4.18 -6.01
CA CYS A 72 5.14 -3.95 -5.42
C CYS A 72 6.24 -3.89 -6.48
N LYS A 73 6.05 -4.47 -7.67
CA LYS A 73 7.05 -4.37 -8.77
C LYS A 73 6.83 -3.15 -9.64
N ASN A 74 5.58 -2.73 -9.82
CA ASN A 74 5.22 -1.63 -10.72
C ASN A 74 5.23 -0.26 -10.03
N ASP A 75 4.98 -0.18 -8.72
CA ASP A 75 4.84 1.09 -8.02
C ASP A 75 6.03 1.39 -7.09
N PRO A 76 6.80 2.46 -7.35
CA PRO A 76 7.97 2.83 -6.56
C PRO A 76 7.63 3.33 -5.15
N VAL A 77 6.40 3.78 -4.90
CA VAL A 77 5.94 4.18 -3.56
C VAL A 77 5.70 2.94 -2.71
N ILE A 78 5.02 1.93 -3.26
CA ILE A 78 4.82 0.64 -2.58
C ILE A 78 6.18 -0.01 -2.32
N GLN A 79 7.12 0.05 -3.26
CA GLN A 79 8.49 -0.42 -3.04
C GLN A 79 9.18 0.28 -1.88
N ARG A 80 9.05 1.61 -1.79
CA ARG A 80 9.58 2.38 -0.66
C ARG A 80 8.87 2.05 0.66
N MET A 81 7.57 1.79 0.63
CA MET A 81 6.80 1.34 1.80
C MET A 81 7.26 -0.02 2.30
N LEU A 82 7.62 -0.88 1.35
CA LEU A 82 8.07 -2.21 1.65
C LEU A 82 9.48 -2.17 2.17
N ALA A 83 10.43 -1.57 1.46
CA ALA A 83 11.81 -1.47 1.92
C ALA A 83 11.92 -0.47 3.08
N PRO A 84 12.02 -0.92 4.36
CA PRO A 84 12.53 0.00 5.36
C PRO A 84 14.00 0.23 4.98
N ASN A 85 14.37 1.47 4.66
CA ASN A 85 15.78 1.82 4.51
C ASN A 85 16.53 1.33 5.76
N VAL A 86 17.49 0.43 5.54
CA VAL A 86 18.71 0.35 6.33
C VAL A 86 19.55 1.58 6.04
#